data_AF-A0A6J7H560-F1
#
_entry.id   AF-A0A6J7H560-F1
#
_cell.length_a   1.000
_cell.length_b   1.000
_cell.length_c   1.000
_cell.angle_alpha   90.00
_cell.angle_beta   90.00
_cell.angle_gamma   90.00
#
_symmetry.space_group_name_H-M   'P 1'
#
loop_
_entity.id
_entity.type
_entity.pdbx_description
1 polymer ?
#
loop_
_entity_poly.entity_id
_entity_poly.type
_entity_poly.pdbx_seq_one_letter_code
_entity_poly.pdbx_strand_id
1 'polypeptide(L)'
;MYPIFKEHGFKYDASNSGTLQWPSMNEYGLWEFPLQDIHVSGFGRDSLSMDYNLMCQQNGSGGADCNDTSDQAVCDQARQSTYDSLMAATDAVYNGNRAPLFWGMHWKALMCGSYIRAVNQFIRDAVAQYPDIQFISNKDLVTWLEAQDPLVLAKLRAQGAQSY
;
A
#
# COMPACT_ATOMS: atom_id res chain seq x y z
N MET A 1 21.80 -8.45 -4.54
CA MET A 1 20.46 -8.94 -4.95
C MET A 1 20.07 -8.36 -6.31
N TYR A 2 20.00 -7.04 -6.46
CA TYR A 2 19.52 -6.40 -7.70
C TYR A 2 20.26 -6.74 -9.01
N PRO A 3 21.60 -6.92 -9.03
CA PRO A 3 22.27 -7.37 -10.26
C PRO A 3 21.75 -8.71 -10.78
N ILE A 4 21.50 -9.67 -9.87
CA ILE A 4 20.96 -11.00 -10.20
C ILE A 4 19.51 -10.90 -10.66
N PHE A 5 18.69 -10.05 -10.02
CA PHE A 5 17.31 -9.82 -10.48
C PHE A 5 17.30 -9.29 -11.90
N LYS A 6 18.18 -8.34 -12.22
CA LYS A 6 18.30 -7.79 -13.56
C LYS A 6 18.76 -8.84 -14.58
N GLU A 7 19.76 -9.65 -14.23
CA GLU A 7 20.26 -10.76 -15.06
C GLU A 7 19.16 -11.77 -15.40
N HIS A 8 18.25 -12.05 -14.46
CA HIS A 8 17.10 -12.93 -14.67
C HIS A 8 15.85 -12.25 -15.22
N GLY A 9 15.96 -10.99 -15.67
CA GLY A 9 14.88 -10.30 -16.38
C GLY A 9 13.75 -9.77 -15.49
N PHE A 10 13.97 -9.65 -14.18
CA PHE A 10 13.02 -8.94 -13.32
C PHE A 10 12.91 -7.47 -13.76
N LYS A 11 11.71 -6.91 -13.59
CA LYS A 11 11.37 -5.54 -14.02
C LYS A 11 11.19 -4.58 -12.86
N TYR A 12 10.90 -5.09 -11.67
CA TYR A 12 10.66 -4.29 -10.48
C TYR A 12 11.19 -5.00 -9.23
N ASP A 13 11.39 -4.21 -8.19
CA ASP A 13 11.56 -4.64 -6.80
C ASP A 13 10.41 -4.05 -5.95
N ALA A 14 9.88 -4.86 -5.03
CA ALA A 14 8.81 -4.44 -4.13
C ALA A 14 9.16 -4.76 -2.66
N SER A 15 10.45 -4.69 -2.31
CA SER A 15 10.96 -5.11 -1.00
C SER A 15 11.20 -3.95 -0.03
N ASN A 16 11.27 -2.72 -0.55
CA ASN A 16 11.58 -1.53 0.26
C ASN A 16 10.32 -0.90 0.88
N SER A 17 10.54 -0.06 1.90
CA SER A 17 9.56 0.90 2.39
C SER A 17 9.64 2.21 1.62
N GLY A 18 8.57 3.01 1.67
CA GLY A 18 8.51 4.28 0.95
C GLY A 18 7.33 5.15 1.35
N THR A 19 7.03 6.13 0.51
CA THR A 19 5.97 7.13 0.71
C THR A 19 5.03 7.14 -0.48
N LEU A 20 3.89 7.83 -0.35
CA LEU A 20 2.87 7.96 -1.39
C LEU A 20 3.36 8.82 -2.57
N GLN A 21 4.31 8.31 -3.35
CA GLN A 21 4.95 8.99 -4.47
C GLN A 21 5.04 8.10 -5.71
N TRP A 22 5.21 8.70 -6.88
CA TRP A 22 5.37 7.97 -8.14
C TRP A 22 6.67 7.14 -8.16
N PRO A 23 6.61 5.86 -8.62
CA PRO A 23 7.80 5.02 -8.75
C PRO A 23 8.92 5.60 -9.62
N SER A 24 10.16 5.31 -9.23
CA SER A 24 11.38 5.51 -10.03
C SER A 24 12.06 4.18 -10.32
N MET A 25 12.96 4.18 -11.31
CA MET A 25 13.90 3.08 -11.45
C MET A 25 15.10 3.30 -10.52
N ASN A 26 15.59 2.24 -9.91
CA ASN A 26 16.87 2.25 -9.22
C ASN A 26 18.05 2.24 -10.23
N GLU A 27 19.28 2.34 -9.71
CA GLU A 27 20.51 2.35 -10.52
C GLU A 27 20.71 1.09 -11.38
N TYR A 28 20.02 -0.01 -11.06
CA TYR A 28 20.08 -1.28 -11.79
C TYR A 28 18.98 -1.40 -12.87
N GLY A 29 18.16 -0.36 -13.05
CA GLY A 29 17.06 -0.34 -14.01
C GLY A 29 15.89 -1.26 -13.63
N LEU A 30 15.62 -1.40 -12.33
CA LEU A 30 14.40 -2.03 -11.79
C LEU A 30 13.47 -0.93 -11.27
N TRP A 31 12.18 -1.00 -11.58
CA TRP A 31 11.18 -0.15 -10.95
C TRP A 31 11.08 -0.43 -9.45
N GLU A 32 11.02 0.62 -8.63
CA GLU A 32 10.84 0.49 -7.18
C GLU A 32 9.36 0.67 -6.81
N PHE A 33 8.76 -0.39 -6.27
CA PHE A 33 7.37 -0.43 -5.79
C PHE A 33 7.34 -0.61 -4.27
N PRO A 34 7.81 0.38 -3.51
CA PRO A 34 7.89 0.26 -2.07
C PRO A 34 6.51 0.23 -1.43
N LEU A 35 6.34 -0.56 -0.37
CA LEU A 35 5.17 -0.42 0.48
C LEU A 35 5.23 0.92 1.19
N GLN A 36 4.14 1.67 1.10
CA GLN A 36 4.09 3.02 1.64
C GLN A 36 3.75 3.02 3.13
N ASP A 37 4.38 3.92 3.87
CA ASP A 37 3.84 4.33 5.17
C ASP A 37 2.52 5.08 4.97
N ILE A 38 1.49 4.65 5.69
CA ILE A 38 0.16 5.25 5.69
C ILE A 38 -0.27 5.59 7.12
N HIS A 39 -1.09 6.62 7.27
CA HIS A 39 -1.65 6.98 8.56
C HIS A 39 -2.66 5.92 9.01
N VAL A 40 -2.49 5.39 10.22
CA VAL A 40 -3.37 4.35 10.77
C VAL A 40 -4.49 4.97 11.59
N SER A 41 -5.69 4.97 11.02
CA SER A 41 -6.89 5.60 11.55
C SER A 41 -7.19 5.12 12.98
N GLY A 42 -7.27 6.07 13.91
CA GLY A 42 -7.55 5.80 15.33
C GLY A 42 -6.34 5.43 16.18
N PHE A 43 -5.13 5.34 15.61
CA PHE A 43 -3.90 4.98 16.34
C PHE A 43 -2.85 6.09 16.39
N GLY A 44 -3.03 7.18 15.64
CA GLY A 44 -2.19 8.39 15.74
C GLY A 44 -0.72 8.18 15.34
N ARG A 45 -0.44 7.14 14.55
CA ARG A 45 0.90 6.83 14.05
C ARG A 45 0.80 6.19 12.67
N ASP A 46 1.88 6.27 11.92
CA ASP A 46 1.97 5.70 10.58
C ASP A 46 2.56 4.28 10.64
N SER A 47 2.26 3.50 9.62
CA SER A 47 2.79 2.14 9.47
C SER A 47 2.78 1.74 8.01
N LEU A 48 3.65 0.78 7.66
CA LEU A 48 3.66 0.20 6.32
C LEU A 48 2.27 -0.36 6.00
N SER A 49 1.83 -0.08 4.78
CA SER A 49 0.59 -0.54 4.15
C SER A 49 0.57 -2.07 3.95
N MET A 50 0.61 -2.82 5.05
CA MET A 50 0.56 -4.28 5.09
C MET A 50 -0.23 -4.76 6.30
N ASP A 51 -0.98 -5.84 6.12
CA ASP A 51 -1.78 -6.48 7.18
C ASP A 51 -0.99 -6.79 8.46
N TYR A 52 0.21 -7.36 8.35
CA TYR A 52 1.06 -7.67 9.52
C TYR A 52 1.51 -6.43 10.27
N ASN A 53 1.91 -5.38 9.56
CA ASN A 53 2.36 -4.12 10.15
C ASN A 53 1.22 -3.40 10.87
N LEU A 54 0.04 -3.38 10.27
CA LEU A 54 -1.16 -2.87 10.93
C LEU A 54 -1.54 -3.72 12.16
N MET A 55 -1.44 -5.04 12.07
CA MET A 55 -1.70 -5.95 13.20
C MET A 55 -0.82 -5.66 14.41
N CYS A 56 0.50 -5.60 14.22
CA CYS A 56 1.42 -5.25 15.30
C CYS A 56 1.04 -3.92 15.97
N GLN A 57 0.63 -2.93 15.19
CA GLN A 57 0.23 -1.63 15.74
C GLN A 57 -1.13 -1.67 16.44
N GLN A 58 -2.09 -2.40 15.88
CA GLN A 58 -3.50 -2.41 16.31
C GLN A 58 -3.77 -3.34 17.49
N ASN A 59 -2.86 -4.26 17.81
CA ASN A 59 -3.05 -5.26 18.86
C ASN A 59 -2.91 -4.73 20.31
N GLY A 60 -3.28 -3.47 20.56
CA GLY A 60 -3.35 -2.87 21.91
C GLY A 60 -2.00 -2.65 22.63
N SER A 61 -0.92 -3.32 22.21
CA SER A 61 0.43 -3.17 22.78
C SER A 61 1.30 -2.14 22.05
N GLY A 62 0.72 -1.33 21.16
CA GLY A 62 1.42 -0.24 20.47
C GLY A 62 2.65 -0.70 19.67
N GLY A 63 2.60 -1.87 19.04
CA GLY A 63 3.71 -2.47 18.30
C GLY A 63 4.56 -3.48 19.08
N ALA A 64 4.40 -3.59 20.41
CA ALA A 64 5.20 -4.51 21.23
C ALA A 64 4.72 -5.97 21.19
N ASP A 65 3.47 -6.19 20.78
CA ASP A 65 2.88 -7.52 20.63
C ASP A 65 2.25 -7.64 19.23
N CYS A 66 2.72 -8.63 18.47
CA CYS A 66 2.24 -8.97 17.13
C CYS A 66 1.47 -10.29 17.13
N ASN A 67 0.68 -10.55 18.19
CA ASN A 67 -0.20 -11.71 18.23
C ASN A 67 -1.30 -11.65 17.15
N ASP A 68 -1.53 -12.77 16.48
CA ASP A 68 -2.51 -12.90 15.40
C ASP A 68 -3.93 -13.19 15.91
N THR A 69 -4.09 -13.40 17.21
CA THR A 69 -5.36 -13.62 17.90
C THR A 69 -5.65 -12.49 18.87
N SER A 70 -6.91 -12.03 18.90
CA SER A 70 -7.40 -11.06 19.87
C SER A 70 -8.90 -11.27 20.11
N ASP A 71 -9.49 -10.54 21.05
CA ASP A 71 -10.92 -10.58 21.27
C ASP A 71 -11.71 -9.93 20.11
N GLN A 72 -13.02 -10.23 20.03
CA GLN A 72 -13.84 -9.80 18.90
C GLN A 72 -13.93 -8.26 18.80
N ALA A 73 -13.92 -7.55 19.94
CA ALA A 73 -14.02 -6.09 19.95
C ALA A 73 -12.76 -5.45 19.36
N VAL A 74 -11.58 -5.93 19.73
CA VAL A 74 -10.30 -5.48 19.17
C VAL A 74 -10.20 -5.89 17.69
N CYS A 75 -10.65 -7.09 17.34
CA CYS A 75 -10.74 -7.51 15.93
C CYS A 75 -11.61 -6.54 15.10
N ASP A 76 -12.79 -6.16 15.59
CA ASP A 76 -13.69 -5.25 14.87
C ASP A 76 -13.12 -3.83 14.76
N GLN A 77 -12.44 -3.33 15.81
CA GLN A 77 -11.70 -2.07 15.75
C GLN A 77 -10.59 -2.11 14.70
N ALA A 78 -9.77 -3.17 14.67
CA ALA A 78 -8.71 -3.35 13.68
C ALA A 78 -9.26 -3.40 12.25
N ARG A 79 -10.40 -4.05 12.04
CA ARG A 79 -11.10 -4.10 10.75
C ARG A 79 -11.51 -2.70 10.30
N GLN A 80 -12.18 -1.94 11.16
CA GLN A 80 -12.67 -0.60 10.83
C GLN A 80 -11.50 0.36 10.59
N SER A 81 -10.51 0.36 11.49
CA SER A 81 -9.29 1.15 11.37
C SER A 81 -8.56 0.88 10.05
N THR A 82 -8.40 -0.39 9.67
CA THR A 82 -7.76 -0.77 8.39
C THR A 82 -8.54 -0.24 7.19
N TYR A 83 -9.86 -0.41 7.18
CA TYR A 83 -10.72 0.12 6.10
C TYR A 83 -10.60 1.64 5.99
N ASP A 84 -10.70 2.36 7.11
CA ASP A 84 -10.61 3.83 7.13
C ASP A 84 -9.22 4.32 6.67
N SER A 85 -8.16 3.60 7.07
CA SER A 85 -6.77 3.94 6.68
C SER A 85 -6.56 3.80 5.17
N LEU A 86 -7.08 2.72 4.57
CA LEU A 86 -7.00 2.48 3.12
C LEU A 86 -7.83 3.49 2.33
N MET A 87 -9.03 3.83 2.79
CA MET A 87 -9.87 4.86 2.18
C MET A 87 -9.20 6.24 2.25
N ALA A 88 -8.62 6.61 3.40
CA ALA A 88 -7.93 7.88 3.57
C ALA A 88 -6.67 7.99 2.70
N ALA A 89 -5.83 6.94 2.66
CA ALA A 89 -4.66 6.89 1.78
C ALA A 89 -5.07 7.01 0.29
N THR A 90 -6.15 6.31 -0.09
CA THR A 90 -6.70 6.35 -1.44
C THR A 90 -7.20 7.75 -1.78
N ASP A 91 -7.96 8.39 -0.88
CA ASP A 91 -8.46 9.76 -1.09
C ASP A 91 -7.30 10.75 -1.29
N ALA A 92 -6.27 10.64 -0.46
CA ALA A 92 -5.09 11.50 -0.53
C ALA A 92 -4.38 11.40 -1.89
N VAL A 93 -4.10 10.19 -2.39
CA VAL A 93 -3.46 10.04 -3.70
C VAL A 93 -4.43 10.36 -4.85
N TYR A 94 -5.72 10.03 -4.71
CA TYR A 94 -6.72 10.26 -5.76
C TYR A 94 -6.95 11.75 -6.01
N ASN A 95 -7.04 12.55 -4.95
CA ASN A 95 -7.22 13.99 -5.03
C ASN A 95 -5.89 14.77 -5.09
N GLY A 96 -4.77 14.08 -4.92
CA GLY A 96 -3.43 14.63 -4.93
C GLY A 96 -2.62 14.17 -6.15
N ASN A 97 -1.47 13.57 -5.89
CA ASN A 97 -0.47 13.28 -6.92
C ASN A 97 -0.80 12.06 -7.82
N ARG A 98 -1.90 11.34 -7.58
CA ARG A 98 -2.30 10.13 -8.32
C ARG A 98 -1.27 9.00 -8.30
N ALA A 99 -0.34 9.00 -7.35
CA ALA A 99 0.64 7.93 -7.22
C ALA A 99 -0.06 6.58 -6.91
N PRO A 100 0.48 5.44 -7.40
CA PRO A 100 -0.06 4.13 -7.05
C PRO A 100 -0.01 3.89 -5.53
N LEU A 101 -1.09 3.38 -4.94
CA LEU A 101 -1.12 2.88 -3.56
C LEU A 101 -0.87 1.36 -3.57
N PHE A 102 0.14 0.90 -2.84
CA PHE A 102 0.47 -0.51 -2.69
C PHE A 102 -0.09 -1.03 -1.37
N TRP A 103 -0.55 -2.28 -1.36
CA TRP A 103 -1.04 -2.95 -0.17
C TRP A 103 -0.51 -4.38 -0.10
N GLY A 104 0.19 -4.70 0.99
CA GLY A 104 0.76 -6.00 1.27
C GLY A 104 -0.22 -6.90 2.05
N MET A 105 -0.30 -8.18 1.68
CA MET A 105 -1.12 -9.16 2.40
C MET A 105 -0.44 -10.52 2.52
N HIS A 106 -0.62 -11.15 3.67
CA HIS A 106 -0.23 -12.54 3.94
C HIS A 106 -1.36 -13.53 3.66
N TRP A 107 -2.59 -13.07 3.44
CA TRP A 107 -3.79 -13.91 3.22
C TRP A 107 -4.08 -14.91 4.34
N LYS A 108 -3.58 -14.64 5.55
CA LYS A 108 -3.90 -15.37 6.77
C LYS A 108 -5.06 -14.68 7.49
N ALA A 109 -5.88 -15.44 8.19
CA ALA A 109 -6.97 -14.92 9.02
C ALA A 109 -6.45 -14.25 10.32
N LEU A 110 -5.55 -13.29 10.19
CA LEU A 110 -5.02 -12.47 11.28
C LEU A 110 -6.15 -11.66 11.92
N MET A 111 -6.13 -11.55 13.25
CA MET A 111 -7.10 -10.83 14.07
C MET A 111 -8.53 -11.13 13.64
N CYS A 112 -8.95 -12.38 13.81
CA CYS A 112 -10.28 -12.85 13.43
C CYS A 112 -10.62 -12.65 11.94
N GLY A 113 -9.64 -12.46 11.05
CA GLY A 113 -9.84 -12.17 9.62
C GLY A 113 -10.11 -10.70 9.28
N SER A 114 -9.76 -9.77 10.16
CA SER A 114 -10.10 -8.35 10.02
C SER A 114 -9.53 -7.68 8.77
N TYR A 115 -8.27 -7.95 8.41
CA TYR A 115 -7.64 -7.34 7.23
C TYR A 115 -8.27 -7.78 5.91
N ILE A 116 -8.54 -9.09 5.76
CA ILE A 116 -9.22 -9.62 4.56
C ILE A 116 -10.61 -9.01 4.43
N ARG A 117 -11.38 -8.92 5.54
CA ARG A 117 -12.70 -8.29 5.51
C ARG A 117 -12.64 -6.80 5.19
N ALA A 118 -11.67 -6.08 5.76
CA ALA A 118 -11.46 -4.66 5.51
C ALA A 118 -11.12 -4.39 4.04
N VAL A 119 -10.18 -5.14 3.46
CA VAL A 119 -9.77 -5.02 2.05
C VAL A 119 -10.92 -5.35 1.10
N ASN A 120 -11.69 -6.41 1.38
CA ASN A 120 -12.86 -6.75 0.57
C ASN A 120 -13.91 -5.63 0.57
N GLN A 121 -14.12 -4.97 1.72
CA GLN A 121 -15.00 -3.81 1.80
C GLN A 121 -14.41 -2.62 1.04
N PHE A 122 -13.16 -2.27 1.33
CA PHE A 122 -12.41 -1.19 0.70
C PHE A 122 -12.48 -1.26 -0.83
N ILE A 123 -12.21 -2.42 -1.44
CA ILE A 123 -12.25 -2.56 -2.90
C ILE A 123 -13.63 -2.21 -3.47
N ARG A 124 -14.72 -2.69 -2.84
CA ARG A 124 -16.08 -2.39 -3.31
C ARG A 124 -16.40 -0.91 -3.20
N ASP A 125 -16.10 -0.33 -2.04
CA ASP A 125 -16.48 1.05 -1.72
C ASP A 125 -15.61 2.04 -2.51
N ALA A 126 -14.32 1.75 -2.69
CA ALA A 126 -13.42 2.55 -3.50
C ALA A 126 -13.82 2.56 -4.98
N VAL A 127 -14.21 1.41 -5.58
CA VAL A 127 -14.72 1.39 -6.96
C VAL A 127 -16.01 2.19 -7.10
N ALA A 128 -16.88 2.17 -6.08
CA ALA A 128 -18.12 2.95 -6.09
C ALA A 128 -17.87 4.46 -5.96
N GLN A 129 -16.86 4.86 -5.19
CA GLN A 129 -16.54 6.26 -4.92
C GLN A 129 -15.63 6.91 -5.98
N TYR A 130 -14.70 6.14 -6.55
CA TYR A 130 -13.64 6.62 -7.44
C TYR A 130 -13.76 5.95 -8.83
N PRO A 131 -14.47 6.57 -9.79
CA PRO A 131 -14.92 5.90 -11.01
C PRO A 131 -13.80 5.43 -11.96
N ASP A 132 -12.59 5.99 -11.85
CA ASP A 132 -11.42 5.64 -12.65
C ASP A 132 -10.34 4.88 -11.85
N ILE A 133 -10.65 4.43 -10.63
CA ILE A 133 -9.72 3.60 -9.85
C ILE A 133 -9.57 2.20 -10.47
N GLN A 134 -8.35 1.67 -10.44
CA GLN A 134 -8.06 0.32 -10.91
C GLN A 134 -7.23 -0.44 -9.88
N PHE A 135 -7.65 -1.66 -9.58
CA PHE A 135 -6.90 -2.62 -8.77
C PHE A 135 -6.13 -3.54 -9.72
N ILE A 136 -4.83 -3.33 -9.85
CA ILE A 136 -3.98 -3.98 -10.85
C ILE A 136 -2.82 -4.72 -10.21
N SER A 137 -2.19 -5.62 -10.95
CA SER A 137 -0.96 -6.27 -10.51
C SER A 137 0.26 -5.34 -10.68
N ASN A 138 1.34 -5.62 -9.95
CA ASN A 138 2.62 -4.93 -10.17
C ASN A 138 3.13 -5.09 -11.62
N LYS A 139 2.81 -6.21 -12.28
CA LYS A 139 3.17 -6.45 -13.69
C LYS A 139 2.43 -5.49 -14.63
N ASP A 140 1.15 -5.26 -14.37
CA ASP A 140 0.35 -4.31 -15.16
C ASP A 140 0.82 -2.88 -14.91
N LEU A 141 1.21 -2.54 -13.68
CA LEU A 141 1.82 -1.24 -13.39
C LEU A 141 3.15 -1.04 -14.14
N VAL A 142 4.03 -2.04 -14.18
CA VAL A 142 5.24 -1.98 -15.04
C VAL A 142 4.86 -1.74 -16.49
N THR A 143 3.87 -2.48 -17.00
CA THR A 143 3.42 -2.35 -18.40
C THR A 143 2.92 -0.93 -18.69
N TRP A 144 2.15 -0.36 -17.77
CA TRP A 144 1.67 1.02 -17.89
C TRP A 144 2.82 2.02 -17.85
N LEU A 145 3.77 1.87 -16.92
CA LEU A 145 4.92 2.76 -16.76
C LEU A 145 5.84 2.71 -17.99
N GLU A 146 6.17 1.53 -18.52
CA GLU A 146 7.03 1.36 -19.70
C GLU A 146 6.37 1.86 -20.99
N ALA A 147 5.03 2.02 -21.02
CA ALA A 147 4.30 2.58 -22.15
C ALA A 147 4.23 4.13 -22.15
N GLN A 148 4.62 4.80 -21.06
CA GLN A 148 4.55 6.26 -20.97
C GLN A 148 5.73 6.95 -21.66
N ASP A 149 5.49 8.18 -22.14
CA ASP A 149 6.57 9.10 -22.51
C ASP A 149 7.44 9.41 -21.26
N PRO A 150 8.78 9.33 -21.34
CA PRO A 150 9.68 9.68 -20.24
C PRO A 150 9.41 11.07 -19.63
N LEU A 151 8.95 12.05 -20.43
CA LEU A 151 8.58 13.38 -19.95
C LEU A 151 7.30 13.38 -19.11
N VAL A 152 6.35 12.48 -19.39
CA VAL A 152 5.16 12.28 -18.55
C VAL A 152 5.58 11.73 -17.19
N LEU A 153 6.42 10.69 -17.19
CA LEU A 153 6.92 10.09 -15.95
C LEU A 153 7.75 11.08 -15.12
N ALA A 154 8.56 11.92 -15.77
CA ALA A 154 9.32 12.97 -15.10
C ALA A 154 8.39 13.99 -14.41
N LYS A 155 7.30 14.40 -15.07
CA LYS A 155 6.30 15.31 -14.49
C LYS A 155 5.57 14.69 -13.31
N LEU A 156 5.19 13.42 -13.40
CA LEU A 156 4.51 12.69 -12.32
C LEU A 156 5.41 12.59 -11.07
N ARG A 157 6.68 12.23 -11.25
CA ARG A 157 7.65 12.17 -10.15
C ARG A 157 7.95 13.55 -9.53
N ALA A 158 7.92 14.62 -10.31
CA ALA A 158 8.16 15.97 -9.81
C ALA A 158 7.04 16.48 -8.87
N GLN A 159 5.90 15.80 -8.78
CA GLN A 159 4.82 16.15 -7.83
C GLN A 159 5.17 15.84 -6.37
N GLY A 160 6.19 15.00 -6.13
CA GLY A 160 6.63 14.64 -4.79
C GLY A 160 5.69 13.66 -4.07
N ALA A 161 5.97 13.43 -2.79
CA ALA A 161 5.18 12.56 -1.94
C ALA A 161 3.90 13.25 -1.46
N GLN A 162 2.79 12.52 -1.48
CA GLN A 162 1.54 12.94 -0.89
C GLN A 162 1.57 12.74 0.64
N SER A 163 1.08 13.75 1.37
CA SER A 163 0.84 13.69 2.82
C SER A 163 -0.64 13.94 3.11
N TYR A 164 -1.14 13.45 4.24
CA TYR A 164 -2.51 13.65 4.71
C TYR A 164 -2.61 13.39 6.22
#